data_AF-X0T8T1-F1
#
_entry.id   AF-X0T8T1-F1
#
_cell.length_a   1.000
_cell.length_b   1.000
_cell.length_c   1.000
_cell.angle_alpha   90.00
_cell.angle_beta   90.00
_cell.angle_gamma   90.00
#
_symmetry.space_group_name_H-M   'P 1'
#
loop_
_entity.id
_entity.type
_entity.pdbx_description
1 polymer ?
#
loop_
_entity_poly.entity_id
_entity_poly.type
_entity_poly.pdbx_seq_one_letter_code
_entity_poly.pdbx_strand_id
1 'polypeptide(L)'
;SGYDAIDECFDDLTPHIFAVETGLSSDPAMNWLCSFLDRYTIISNSDAHSPEKLGREANLFDAELSYSGIFQALKGGTTHKFLGTIEFFPQEGKYHLDGHRKCGIRWTPQETVQHNGICPVCGKKVTVGVLNRVMQLADRKEPGSRPQRKPFHSLTPLKNLIAEIKGVGANSKEVNRQYEHLLKKGGAEFSILLDLSYDQIGEIGGEIVAEGIRRLRNREVYIEEGYDGEFGQIRVFRPGEIQSLSTQISFFDQSYKRPEKRSIGIKDLDIQVPQKKGDVTPEEEGHVKETQYAIDMNPIQKEAVNHYEGPCLILAGPGTGKTLTLTMRITRLVTHWEVDPAAILAITFTNKAAGEMKKRITHAFDDEGITKRIAITTFHSFGMSLLREYAPVFGRSVEFALFGDDEKGYILTSFLGIKSR
;
A
#
# COMPACT_ATOMS: atom_id res chain seq x y z
N SER A 1 -7.86 5.37 8.24
CA SER A 1 -8.20 3.97 8.49
C SER A 1 -6.92 3.21 8.67
N GLY A 2 -6.67 2.70 9.86
CA GLY A 2 -5.59 1.75 10.14
C GLY A 2 -6.24 0.54 10.77
N TYR A 3 -6.05 -0.62 10.16
CA TYR A 3 -6.31 -1.91 10.79
C TYR A 3 -4.97 -2.43 11.27
N ASP A 4 -4.93 -3.00 12.46
CA ASP A 4 -3.72 -3.60 13.01
C ASP A 4 -3.57 -5.06 12.55
N ALA A 5 -4.67 -5.66 12.09
CA ALA A 5 -4.69 -7.01 11.54
C ALA A 5 -5.74 -7.17 10.41
N ILE A 6 -5.60 -8.24 9.63
CA ILE A 6 -6.46 -8.52 8.46
C ILE A 6 -7.88 -8.93 8.90
N ASP A 7 -8.00 -9.68 9.99
CA ASP A 7 -9.28 -10.07 10.58
C ASP A 7 -10.12 -8.88 11.04
N GLU A 8 -9.50 -7.83 11.58
CA GLU A 8 -10.23 -6.59 11.89
C GLU A 8 -10.84 -5.93 10.65
N CYS A 9 -10.20 -6.12 9.49
CA CYS A 9 -10.62 -5.51 8.22
C CYS A 9 -11.68 -6.34 7.49
N PHE A 10 -11.51 -7.66 7.49
CA PHE A 10 -12.30 -8.56 6.64
C PHE A 10 -13.22 -9.50 7.42
N ASP A 11 -13.09 -9.59 8.74
CA ASP A 11 -13.96 -10.35 9.64
C ASP A 11 -14.18 -11.79 9.12
N ASP A 12 -15.43 -12.17 8.85
CA ASP A 12 -15.87 -13.46 8.31
C ASP A 12 -15.28 -13.79 6.91
N LEU A 13 -14.84 -12.80 6.14
CA LEU A 13 -14.21 -13.01 4.83
C LEU A 13 -12.72 -13.35 4.91
N THR A 14 -12.11 -13.19 6.08
CA THR A 14 -10.67 -13.42 6.30
C THR A 14 -10.17 -14.79 5.86
N PRO A 15 -10.89 -15.91 6.07
CA PRO A 15 -10.49 -17.23 5.57
C PRO A 15 -10.43 -17.35 4.03
N HIS A 16 -11.07 -16.43 3.31
CA HIS A 16 -11.09 -16.42 1.84
C HIS A 16 -9.95 -15.60 1.23
N ILE A 17 -9.22 -14.83 2.03
CA ILE A 17 -8.05 -14.07 1.58
C ILE A 17 -6.83 -14.98 1.59
N PHE A 18 -6.17 -15.12 0.44
CA PHE A 18 -4.99 -16.00 0.25
C PHE A 18 -3.75 -15.25 -0.25
N ALA A 19 -3.90 -13.98 -0.64
CA ALA A 19 -2.79 -13.15 -1.10
C ALA A 19 -2.94 -11.73 -0.54
N VAL A 20 -1.80 -11.07 -0.32
CA VAL A 20 -1.70 -9.68 0.14
C VAL A 20 -0.75 -8.95 -0.78
N GLU A 21 -1.19 -7.80 -1.29
CA GLU A 21 -0.38 -6.95 -2.17
C GLU A 21 0.51 -6.02 -1.35
N THR A 22 1.80 -5.93 -1.70
CA THR A 22 2.76 -5.01 -1.09
C THR A 22 2.39 -3.54 -1.35
N GLY A 23 1.97 -3.27 -2.59
CA GLY A 23 1.79 -1.95 -3.15
C GLY A 23 3.09 -1.15 -3.21
N LEU A 24 3.03 0.01 -3.85
CA LEU A 24 4.19 0.86 -4.18
C LEU A 24 4.96 1.46 -3.00
N SER A 25 4.53 1.19 -1.76
CA SER A 25 5.06 1.83 -0.54
C SER A 25 5.73 0.84 0.41
N SER A 26 5.67 -0.45 0.11
CA SER A 26 6.36 -1.49 0.89
C SER A 26 6.94 -2.55 -0.05
N ASP A 27 7.86 -3.35 0.46
CA ASP A 27 8.39 -4.50 -0.27
C ASP A 27 8.18 -5.79 0.56
N PRO A 28 8.46 -6.98 0.00
CA PRO A 28 8.32 -8.22 0.74
C PRO A 28 9.16 -8.24 2.02
N ALA A 29 10.36 -7.65 2.01
CA ALA A 29 11.21 -7.62 3.20
C ALA A 29 10.56 -6.83 4.36
N MET A 30 9.92 -5.70 4.07
CA MET A 30 9.13 -4.96 5.07
C MET A 30 7.96 -5.81 5.59
N ASN A 31 7.22 -6.47 4.70
CA ASN A 31 6.07 -7.29 5.09
C ASN A 31 6.45 -8.57 5.85
N TRP A 32 7.63 -9.13 5.58
CA TRP A 32 8.12 -10.33 6.27
C TRP A 32 8.41 -10.11 7.75
N LEU A 33 8.47 -8.85 8.21
CA LEU A 33 8.61 -8.52 9.63
C LEU A 33 7.34 -8.81 10.44
N CYS A 34 6.20 -9.01 9.77
CA CYS A 34 4.89 -9.20 10.37
C CYS A 34 4.45 -10.66 10.21
N SER A 35 4.53 -11.48 11.26
CA SER A 35 4.23 -12.92 11.17
C SER A 35 2.78 -13.24 10.83
N PHE A 36 1.83 -12.33 11.14
CA PHE A 36 0.44 -12.50 10.74
C PHE A 36 0.26 -12.53 9.21
N LEU A 37 1.25 -12.07 8.42
CA LEU A 37 1.25 -12.14 6.96
C LEU A 37 1.79 -13.47 6.39
N ASP A 38 2.22 -14.40 7.23
CA ASP A 38 2.90 -15.64 6.78
C ASP A 38 2.03 -16.55 5.93
N ARG A 39 0.74 -16.64 6.30
CA ARG A 39 -0.22 -17.52 5.63
C ARG A 39 -0.64 -17.03 4.25
N TYR A 40 -0.27 -15.80 3.88
CA TYR A 40 -0.66 -15.19 2.62
C TYR A 40 0.51 -15.16 1.65
N THR A 41 0.20 -15.38 0.37
CA THR A 41 1.13 -15.11 -0.72
C THR A 41 1.31 -13.60 -0.87
N ILE A 42 2.54 -13.11 -0.68
CA ILE A 42 2.85 -11.70 -0.90
C ILE A 42 3.01 -11.47 -2.41
N ILE A 43 2.16 -10.63 -2.97
CA ILE A 43 2.12 -10.29 -4.41
C ILE A 43 2.46 -8.81 -4.61
N SER A 44 2.81 -8.44 -5.85
CA SER A 44 3.19 -7.08 -6.21
C SER A 44 2.63 -6.72 -7.57
N ASN A 45 1.93 -5.58 -7.66
CA ASN A 45 1.21 -5.16 -8.86
C ASN A 45 1.44 -3.68 -9.13
N SER A 46 1.67 -3.35 -10.41
CA SER A 46 1.98 -1.98 -10.81
C SER A 46 0.94 -0.90 -10.47
N ASP A 47 -0.33 -1.22 -10.25
CA ASP A 47 -1.41 -0.23 -10.17
C ASP A 47 -1.31 0.84 -11.30
N ALA A 48 -1.11 0.36 -12.53
CA ALA A 48 -0.77 1.20 -13.67
C ALA A 48 -1.97 2.01 -14.16
N HIS A 49 -1.84 3.34 -14.07
CA HIS A 49 -2.82 4.30 -14.58
C HIS A 49 -2.41 4.92 -15.93
N SER A 50 -1.29 4.45 -16.49
CA SER A 50 -0.83 4.79 -17.83
C SER A 50 0.01 3.63 -18.38
N PRO A 51 0.10 3.46 -19.72
CA PRO A 51 0.91 2.41 -20.32
C PRO A 51 2.38 2.44 -19.87
N GLU A 52 2.95 3.62 -19.68
CA GLU A 52 4.33 3.80 -19.24
C GLU A 52 4.60 3.31 -17.80
N LYS A 53 3.56 3.14 -16.99
CA LYS A 53 3.66 2.63 -15.61
C LYS A 53 3.43 1.12 -15.50
N LEU A 54 3.08 0.47 -16.60
CA LEU A 54 2.85 -0.97 -16.63
C LEU A 54 4.13 -1.72 -16.28
N GLY A 55 4.04 -2.71 -15.39
CA GLY A 55 5.18 -3.56 -15.04
C GLY A 55 6.23 -2.89 -14.15
N ARG A 56 5.98 -1.72 -13.56
CA ARG A 56 6.87 -1.19 -12.49
C ARG A 56 6.92 -2.08 -11.24
N GLU A 57 5.88 -2.89 -11.07
CA GLU A 57 5.76 -3.98 -10.10
C GLU A 57 5.06 -5.17 -10.78
N ALA A 58 5.51 -6.38 -10.49
CA ALA A 58 5.00 -7.58 -11.14
C ALA A 58 5.23 -8.85 -10.29
N ASN A 59 4.63 -9.94 -10.74
CA ASN A 59 4.70 -11.26 -10.11
C ASN A 59 5.35 -12.28 -11.05
N LEU A 60 6.11 -13.21 -10.49
CA LEU A 60 6.77 -14.29 -11.23
C LEU A 60 6.02 -15.61 -10.98
N PHE A 61 5.57 -16.25 -12.06
CA PHE A 61 4.82 -17.50 -12.02
C PHE A 61 5.47 -18.59 -12.87
N ASP A 62 5.52 -19.80 -12.34
CA ASP A 62 5.67 -21.06 -13.08
C ASP A 62 4.31 -21.78 -13.10
N ALA A 63 3.41 -21.25 -13.92
CA ALA A 63 2.04 -21.74 -14.03
C ALA A 63 1.54 -21.58 -15.46
N GLU A 64 0.48 -22.32 -15.79
CA GLU A 64 -0.26 -22.09 -17.03
C GLU A 64 -0.78 -20.64 -17.07
N LEU A 65 -0.68 -20.00 -18.24
CA LEU A 65 -1.23 -18.67 -18.49
C LEU A 65 -2.75 -18.72 -18.64
N SER A 66 -3.42 -19.15 -17.58
CA SER A 66 -4.87 -19.24 -17.44
C SER A 66 -5.27 -18.68 -16.08
N TYR A 67 -6.51 -18.21 -15.96
CA TYR A 67 -7.05 -17.78 -14.67
C TYR A 67 -6.86 -18.88 -13.61
N SER A 68 -7.20 -20.12 -13.96
CA SER A 68 -7.05 -21.29 -13.07
C SER A 68 -5.60 -21.54 -12.69
N GLY A 69 -4.66 -21.46 -13.64
CA GLY A 69 -3.23 -21.63 -13.38
C GLY A 69 -2.70 -20.61 -12.37
N ILE A 70 -2.98 -19.32 -12.61
CA ILE A 70 -2.56 -18.22 -11.73
C ILE A 70 -3.24 -18.31 -10.36
N PHE A 71 -4.56 -18.56 -10.33
CA PHE A 71 -5.32 -18.71 -9.10
C PHE A 71 -4.75 -19.82 -8.20
N GLN A 72 -4.45 -20.99 -8.77
CA GLN A 72 -3.86 -22.10 -8.03
C GLN A 72 -2.44 -21.81 -7.56
N ALA A 73 -1.64 -21.07 -8.35
CA ALA A 73 -0.32 -20.64 -7.93
C ALA A 73 -0.36 -19.74 -6.69
N LEU A 74 -1.35 -18.82 -6.61
CA LEU A 74 -1.52 -17.89 -5.50
C LEU A 74 -2.15 -18.52 -4.25
N LYS A 75 -3.20 -19.32 -4.41
CA LYS A 75 -4.02 -19.83 -3.28
C LYS A 75 -3.28 -20.85 -2.41
N GLY A 76 -2.29 -21.55 -2.93
CA GLY A 76 -1.70 -22.70 -2.23
C GLY A 76 -0.68 -22.37 -1.13
N GLY A 77 -0.45 -21.10 -0.77
CA GLY A 77 0.35 -20.64 0.39
C GLY A 77 1.85 -20.99 0.40
N THR A 78 2.25 -22.00 -0.35
CA THR A 78 3.59 -22.61 -0.40
C THR A 78 3.83 -23.27 -1.76
N THR A 79 3.08 -22.89 -2.80
CA THR A 79 3.25 -23.51 -4.12
C THR A 79 4.64 -23.20 -4.67
N HIS A 80 5.26 -24.18 -5.33
CA HIS A 80 6.46 -23.95 -6.14
C HIS A 80 6.14 -23.13 -7.40
N LYS A 81 4.86 -22.91 -7.72
CA LYS A 81 4.38 -22.20 -8.90
C LYS A 81 4.40 -20.69 -8.77
N PHE A 82 4.34 -20.14 -7.55
CA PHE A 82 4.64 -18.73 -7.31
C PHE A 82 6.14 -18.57 -7.00
N LEU A 83 6.86 -17.86 -7.86
CA LEU A 83 8.32 -17.79 -7.81
C LEU A 83 8.82 -16.59 -7.02
N GLY A 84 8.06 -15.50 -6.95
CA GLY A 84 8.48 -14.26 -6.31
C GLY A 84 7.88 -13.02 -6.96
N THR A 85 8.44 -11.86 -6.65
CA THR A 85 7.96 -10.56 -7.13
C THR A 85 9.08 -9.71 -7.74
N ILE A 86 8.67 -8.77 -8.59
CA ILE A 86 9.48 -7.64 -9.04
C ILE A 86 8.88 -6.41 -8.36
N GLU A 87 9.71 -5.70 -7.61
CA GLU A 87 9.31 -4.59 -6.76
C GLU A 87 9.95 -3.29 -7.22
N PHE A 88 9.23 -2.21 -6.97
CA PHE A 88 9.82 -0.89 -6.91
C PHE A 88 10.64 -0.73 -5.62
N PHE A 89 11.51 0.27 -5.54
CA PHE A 89 12.15 0.63 -4.27
C PHE A 89 11.16 1.42 -3.40
N PRO A 90 10.69 0.89 -2.25
CA PRO A 90 9.70 1.58 -1.42
C PRO A 90 10.24 2.91 -0.86
N GLN A 91 11.56 3.08 -0.83
CA GLN A 91 12.23 4.30 -0.39
C GLN A 91 11.96 5.51 -1.31
N GLU A 92 11.61 5.29 -2.58
CA GLU A 92 11.15 6.39 -3.45
C GLU A 92 9.78 6.92 -3.01
N GLY A 93 9.01 6.15 -2.23
CA GLY A 93 7.68 6.54 -1.75
C GLY A 93 7.69 7.84 -0.96
N LYS A 94 6.69 8.70 -1.22
CA LYS A 94 6.54 10.05 -0.61
C LYS A 94 6.48 10.07 0.91
N TYR A 95 6.12 8.95 1.51
CA TYR A 95 5.89 8.80 2.93
C TYR A 95 6.63 7.55 3.44
N HIS A 96 7.82 7.27 2.92
CA HIS A 96 8.58 6.10 3.36
C HIS A 96 9.05 6.27 4.81
N LEU A 97 9.81 7.34 5.07
CA LEU A 97 10.22 7.74 6.40
C LEU A 97 9.25 8.71 7.06
N ASP A 98 9.39 8.84 8.37
CA ASP A 98 8.71 9.88 9.13
C ASP A 98 9.33 11.24 8.79
N GLY A 99 8.54 12.30 8.85
CA GLY A 99 9.18 13.61 8.76
C GLY A 99 8.27 14.82 8.79
N HIS A 100 8.93 15.97 8.66
CA HIS A 100 8.31 17.28 8.62
C HIS A 100 9.07 18.13 7.60
N ARG A 101 8.59 18.08 6.35
CA ARG A 101 9.19 18.66 5.15
C ARG A 101 9.58 20.12 5.32
N LYS A 102 8.69 20.93 5.89
CA LYS A 102 8.93 22.37 6.08
C LYS A 102 10.14 22.67 6.98
N CYS A 103 10.56 21.70 7.80
CA CYS A 103 11.70 21.82 8.70
C CYS A 103 12.88 20.94 8.28
N GLY A 104 12.79 20.23 7.15
CA GLY A 104 13.82 19.29 6.70
C GLY A 104 14.05 18.09 7.63
N ILE A 105 13.08 17.79 8.49
CA ILE A 105 13.17 16.63 9.39
C ILE A 105 12.77 15.39 8.62
N ARG A 106 13.68 14.41 8.57
CA ARG A 106 13.50 13.08 7.99
C ARG A 106 14.08 12.08 8.97
N TRP A 107 13.23 11.22 9.51
CA TRP A 107 13.57 10.34 10.61
C TRP A 107 13.22 8.89 10.32
N THR A 108 14.12 8.02 10.75
CA THR A 108 13.83 6.62 11.02
C THR A 108 12.79 6.50 12.14
N PRO A 109 12.08 5.36 12.22
CA PRO A 109 11.15 5.10 13.33
C PRO A 109 11.79 5.26 14.72
N GLN A 110 13.07 4.93 14.88
CA GLN A 110 13.84 5.05 16.13
C GLN A 110 14.03 6.51 16.51
N GLU A 111 14.46 7.33 15.56
CA GLU A 111 14.63 8.77 15.78
C GLU A 111 13.29 9.41 16.15
N THR A 112 12.20 9.02 15.47
CA THR A 112 10.85 9.47 15.83
C THR A 112 10.49 9.10 17.27
N VAL A 113 10.78 7.88 17.72
CA VAL A 113 10.57 7.47 19.12
C VAL A 113 11.45 8.29 20.08
N GLN A 114 12.73 8.49 19.76
CA GLN A 114 13.66 9.29 20.58
C GLN A 114 13.20 10.75 20.73
N HIS A 115 12.51 11.29 19.73
CA HIS A 115 11.98 12.64 19.73
C HIS A 115 10.48 12.72 20.09
N ASN A 116 9.87 11.64 20.60
CA ASN A 116 8.44 11.53 20.94
C ASN A 116 7.50 11.94 19.79
N GLY A 117 7.93 11.78 18.54
CA GLY A 117 7.19 12.19 17.35
C GLY A 117 7.01 13.70 17.18
N ILE A 118 7.77 14.53 17.90
CA ILE A 118 7.65 15.99 17.88
C ILE A 118 8.87 16.61 17.18
N CYS A 119 8.64 17.38 16.13
CA CYS A 119 9.67 18.12 15.41
C CYS A 119 10.37 19.14 16.34
N PRO A 120 11.71 19.10 16.50
CA PRO A 120 12.43 19.99 17.40
C PRO A 120 12.48 21.43 16.89
N VAL A 121 12.24 21.63 15.59
CA VAL A 121 12.31 22.96 14.96
C VAL A 121 11.04 23.77 15.19
N CYS A 122 9.87 23.13 15.13
CA CYS A 122 8.57 23.84 15.17
C CYS A 122 7.61 23.34 16.26
N GLY A 123 7.95 22.29 17.01
CA GLY A 123 7.11 21.71 18.06
C GLY A 123 5.88 20.96 17.57
N LYS A 124 5.69 20.79 16.26
CA LYS A 124 4.56 20.05 15.68
C LYS A 124 4.87 18.56 15.55
N LYS A 125 3.82 17.73 15.54
CA LYS A 125 3.97 16.30 15.25
C LYS A 125 4.54 16.08 13.85
N VAL A 126 5.42 15.11 13.71
CA VAL A 126 5.90 14.65 12.39
C VAL A 126 4.83 13.81 11.70
N THR A 127 4.82 13.82 10.37
CA THR A 127 4.03 12.89 9.57
C THR A 127 4.64 11.50 9.69
N VAL A 128 3.85 10.52 10.13
CA VAL A 128 4.29 9.12 10.27
C VAL A 128 4.35 8.47 8.89
N GLY A 129 5.49 7.87 8.57
CA GLY A 129 5.78 7.14 7.34
C GLY A 129 5.38 5.67 7.41
N VAL A 130 5.39 5.04 6.24
CA VAL A 130 5.02 3.64 6.03
C VAL A 130 5.98 2.71 6.76
N LEU A 131 7.29 3.03 6.77
CA LEU A 131 8.25 2.22 7.50
C LEU A 131 7.93 2.18 9.00
N ASN A 132 7.62 3.33 9.62
CA ASN A 132 7.23 3.36 11.03
C ASN A 132 5.97 2.52 11.27
N ARG A 133 4.94 2.65 10.43
CA ARG A 133 3.74 1.84 10.56
C ARG A 133 4.02 0.34 10.47
N VAL A 134 4.87 -0.11 9.55
CA VAL A 134 5.30 -1.51 9.49
C VAL A 134 6.02 -1.92 10.77
N MET A 135 6.91 -1.06 11.28
CA MET A 135 7.68 -1.33 12.50
C MET A 135 6.82 -1.42 13.76
N GLN A 136 5.70 -0.71 13.82
CA GLN A 136 4.72 -0.83 14.91
C GLN A 136 4.01 -2.20 14.91
N LEU A 137 3.78 -2.75 13.72
CA LEU A 137 3.10 -4.05 13.54
C LEU A 137 4.07 -5.24 13.55
N ALA A 138 5.36 -4.98 13.33
CA ALA A 138 6.39 -5.99 13.24
C ALA A 138 6.56 -6.78 14.56
N ASP A 139 6.67 -8.09 14.44
CA ASP A 139 6.95 -9.02 15.54
C ASP A 139 8.27 -9.80 15.36
N ARG A 140 8.95 -9.58 14.23
CA ARG A 140 10.28 -10.13 13.93
C ARG A 140 11.33 -9.06 13.89
N LYS A 141 12.53 -9.42 14.33
CA LYS A 141 13.73 -8.55 14.30
C LYS A 141 14.33 -8.41 12.91
N GLU A 142 14.24 -9.43 12.08
CA GLU A 142 14.88 -9.45 10.76
C GLU A 142 13.95 -10.11 9.72
N PRO A 143 13.85 -9.57 8.48
CA PRO A 143 13.02 -10.17 7.44
C PRO A 143 13.41 -11.62 7.08
N GLY A 144 14.68 -11.97 7.29
CA GLY A 144 15.22 -13.30 7.00
C GLY A 144 14.61 -14.43 7.83
N SER A 145 13.92 -14.14 8.93
CA SER A 145 13.32 -15.16 9.80
C SER A 145 11.96 -15.68 9.30
N ARG A 146 11.39 -15.13 8.21
CA ARG A 146 10.13 -15.63 7.65
C ARG A 146 10.35 -17.02 7.02
N PRO A 147 9.54 -18.04 7.40
CA PRO A 147 9.61 -19.36 6.77
C PRO A 147 9.17 -19.31 5.30
N GLN A 148 9.81 -20.11 4.44
CA GLN A 148 9.43 -20.31 3.04
C GLN A 148 9.26 -19.02 2.21
N ARG A 149 9.98 -17.95 2.56
CA ARG A 149 9.95 -16.68 1.83
C ARG A 149 10.34 -16.88 0.37
N LYS A 150 9.67 -16.16 -0.53
CA LYS A 150 9.98 -16.12 -1.96
C LYS A 150 10.96 -14.99 -2.26
N PRO A 151 11.87 -15.13 -3.24
CA PRO A 151 12.74 -14.04 -3.65
C PRO A 151 11.94 -12.87 -4.21
N PHE A 152 12.58 -11.70 -4.24
CA PHE A 152 12.10 -10.54 -4.97
C PHE A 152 13.25 -9.74 -5.55
N HIS A 153 12.97 -8.98 -6.60
CA HIS A 153 13.94 -8.13 -7.29
C HIS A 153 13.51 -6.68 -7.19
N SER A 154 14.36 -5.80 -6.65
CA SER A 154 14.08 -4.36 -6.67
C SER A 154 14.68 -3.73 -7.91
N LEU A 155 13.84 -3.11 -8.72
CA LEU A 155 14.23 -2.50 -9.98
C LEU A 155 13.78 -1.03 -10.02
N THR A 156 14.45 -0.29 -10.88
CA THR A 156 14.00 1.02 -11.37
C THR A 156 13.74 0.87 -12.87
N PRO A 157 12.69 1.50 -13.45
CA PRO A 157 12.44 1.44 -14.88
C PRO A 157 13.68 1.78 -15.71
N LEU A 158 13.91 1.05 -16.81
CA LEU A 158 15.10 1.18 -17.64
C LEU A 158 15.27 2.60 -18.19
N LYS A 159 14.17 3.30 -18.49
CA LYS A 159 14.20 4.72 -18.89
C LYS A 159 14.84 5.62 -17.83
N ASN A 160 14.60 5.37 -16.55
CA ASN A 160 15.17 6.18 -15.47
C ASN A 160 16.68 5.96 -15.37
N LEU A 161 17.15 4.72 -15.51
CA LEU A 161 18.59 4.42 -15.57
C LEU A 161 19.25 5.13 -16.76
N ILE A 162 18.65 5.06 -17.95
CA ILE A 162 19.17 5.75 -19.14
C ILE A 162 19.19 7.26 -18.92
N ALA A 163 18.12 7.82 -18.34
CA ALA A 163 17.99 9.24 -18.02
C ALA A 163 19.10 9.72 -17.08
N GLU A 164 19.36 8.93 -16.03
CA GLU A 164 20.45 9.17 -15.09
C GLU A 164 21.81 9.15 -15.79
N ILE A 165 22.09 8.11 -16.59
CA ILE A 165 23.34 7.97 -17.36
C ILE A 165 23.57 9.17 -18.28
N LYS A 166 22.51 9.67 -18.91
CA LYS A 166 22.56 10.78 -19.86
C LYS A 166 22.50 12.17 -19.20
N GLY A 167 22.16 12.24 -17.91
CA GLY A 167 21.97 13.51 -17.19
C GLY A 167 20.79 14.34 -17.71
N VAL A 168 19.74 13.69 -18.21
CA VAL A 168 18.54 14.34 -18.77
C VAL A 168 17.27 13.72 -18.20
N GLY A 169 16.10 14.32 -18.44
CA GLY A 169 14.82 13.75 -17.99
C GLY A 169 14.44 12.45 -18.72
N ALA A 170 13.74 11.54 -18.04
CA ALA A 170 13.30 10.24 -18.56
C ALA A 170 12.41 10.32 -19.81
N ASN A 171 11.71 11.44 -19.99
CA ASN A 171 10.84 11.67 -21.15
C ASN A 171 11.55 12.36 -22.32
N SER A 172 12.87 12.58 -22.23
CA SER A 172 13.62 13.23 -23.30
C SER A 172 13.67 12.37 -24.57
N LYS A 173 13.81 13.03 -25.74
CA LYS A 173 13.92 12.34 -27.03
C LYS A 173 15.11 11.38 -27.07
N GLU A 174 16.24 11.77 -26.47
CA GLU A 174 17.45 10.95 -26.45
C GLU A 174 17.28 9.68 -25.59
N VAL A 175 16.63 9.80 -24.42
CA VAL A 175 16.32 8.64 -23.58
C VAL A 175 15.39 7.68 -24.31
N ASN A 176 14.31 8.20 -24.91
CA ASN A 176 13.38 7.36 -25.67
C ASN A 176 14.08 6.66 -26.84
N ARG A 177 14.96 7.37 -27.57
CA ARG A 177 15.73 6.78 -28.68
C ARG A 177 16.62 5.62 -28.23
N GLN A 178 17.32 5.78 -27.10
CA GLN A 178 18.16 4.71 -26.55
C GLN A 178 17.32 3.56 -25.96
N TYR A 179 16.22 3.87 -25.29
CA TYR A 179 15.29 2.88 -24.76
C TYR A 179 14.73 1.97 -25.87
N GLU A 180 14.20 2.56 -26.95
CA GLU A 180 13.71 1.81 -28.11
C GLU A 180 14.82 1.00 -28.79
N HIS A 181 16.06 1.53 -28.84
CA HIS A 181 17.20 0.79 -29.35
C HIS A 181 17.49 -0.48 -28.55
N LEU A 182 17.49 -0.36 -27.23
CA LEU A 182 17.70 -1.47 -26.31
C LEU A 182 16.58 -2.50 -26.44
N LEU A 183 15.31 -2.08 -26.48
CA LEU A 183 14.19 -3.01 -26.67
C LEU A 183 14.27 -3.76 -28.00
N LYS A 184 14.61 -3.05 -29.10
CA LYS A 184 14.73 -3.68 -30.42
C LYS A 184 15.82 -4.76 -30.48
N LYS A 185 16.89 -4.62 -29.71
CA LYS A 185 18.01 -5.57 -29.71
C LYS A 185 17.92 -6.62 -28.60
N GLY A 186 17.44 -6.24 -27.42
CA GLY A 186 17.43 -7.06 -26.20
C GLY A 186 16.06 -7.64 -25.84
N GLY A 187 15.00 -7.27 -26.55
CA GLY A 187 13.64 -7.75 -26.29
C GLY A 187 12.90 -6.92 -25.23
N ALA A 188 12.08 -7.58 -24.42
CA ALA A 188 11.29 -6.90 -23.39
C ALA A 188 12.19 -6.24 -22.32
N GLU A 189 11.68 -5.18 -21.69
CA GLU A 189 12.42 -4.46 -20.65
C GLU A 189 12.88 -5.38 -19.51
N PHE A 190 12.01 -6.27 -19.03
CA PHE A 190 12.38 -7.24 -18.00
C PHE A 190 13.50 -8.19 -18.44
N SER A 191 13.51 -8.62 -19.71
CA SER A 191 14.59 -9.46 -20.22
C SER A 191 15.93 -8.73 -20.13
N ILE A 192 15.97 -7.45 -20.44
CA ILE A 192 17.19 -6.63 -20.33
C ILE A 192 17.56 -6.42 -18.85
N LEU A 193 16.59 -6.07 -18.00
CA LEU A 193 16.85 -5.76 -16.59
C LEU A 193 17.18 -6.98 -15.74
N LEU A 194 16.70 -8.18 -16.08
CA LEU A 194 16.81 -9.39 -15.24
C LEU A 194 17.59 -10.54 -15.88
N ASP A 195 17.42 -10.78 -17.18
CA ASP A 195 17.82 -12.06 -17.79
C ASP A 195 19.13 -11.98 -18.59
N LEU A 196 19.29 -10.94 -19.43
CA LEU A 196 20.47 -10.82 -20.30
C LEU A 196 21.77 -10.77 -19.50
N SER A 197 22.85 -11.37 -20.03
CA SER A 197 24.17 -11.27 -19.43
C SER A 197 24.71 -9.84 -19.53
N TYR A 198 25.68 -9.50 -18.67
CA TYR A 198 26.29 -8.17 -18.69
C TYR A 198 27.00 -7.89 -20.02
N ASP A 199 27.65 -8.89 -20.62
CA ASP A 199 28.29 -8.79 -21.93
C ASP A 199 27.27 -8.48 -23.03
N GLN A 200 26.14 -9.19 -23.05
CA GLN A 200 25.05 -8.93 -24.00
C GLN A 200 24.50 -7.50 -23.85
N ILE A 201 24.36 -7.02 -22.62
CA ILE A 201 23.93 -5.65 -22.35
C ILE A 201 24.98 -4.64 -22.83
N GLY A 202 26.27 -4.92 -22.61
CA GLY A 202 27.39 -4.11 -23.07
C GLY A 202 27.40 -3.95 -24.59
N GLU A 203 27.18 -5.04 -25.33
CA GLU A 203 27.11 -5.03 -26.80
C GLU A 203 25.96 -4.17 -27.36
N ILE A 204 24.80 -4.16 -26.70
CA ILE A 204 23.60 -3.46 -27.20
C ILE A 204 23.45 -2.04 -26.64
N GLY A 205 23.97 -1.78 -25.44
CA GLY A 205 23.73 -0.56 -24.66
C GLY A 205 24.97 0.20 -24.21
N GLY A 206 26.15 -0.42 -24.33
CA GLY A 206 27.42 0.09 -23.83
C GLY A 206 27.69 -0.30 -22.37
N GLU A 207 28.97 -0.28 -22.00
CA GLU A 207 29.48 -0.70 -20.68
C GLU A 207 28.83 0.02 -19.49
N ILE A 208 28.50 1.31 -19.64
CA ILE A 208 27.88 2.09 -18.56
C ILE A 208 26.45 1.59 -18.28
N VAL A 209 25.71 1.17 -19.31
CA VAL A 209 24.37 0.58 -19.13
C VAL A 209 24.49 -0.79 -18.48
N ALA A 210 25.45 -1.62 -18.91
CA ALA A 210 25.72 -2.93 -18.32
C ALA A 210 26.09 -2.82 -16.83
N GLU A 211 26.97 -1.89 -16.48
CA GLU A 211 27.34 -1.62 -15.08
C GLU A 211 26.14 -1.12 -14.27
N GLY A 212 25.31 -0.24 -14.85
CA GLY A 212 24.10 0.25 -14.21
C GLY A 212 23.11 -0.88 -13.88
N ILE A 213 22.88 -1.79 -14.82
CA ILE A 213 22.01 -2.96 -14.61
C ILE A 213 22.63 -3.94 -13.61
N ARG A 214 23.93 -4.19 -13.68
CA ARG A 214 24.65 -5.02 -12.68
C ARG A 214 24.45 -4.49 -11.27
N ARG A 215 24.60 -3.19 -11.07
CA ARG A 215 24.37 -2.54 -9.77
C ARG A 215 22.93 -2.66 -9.30
N LEU A 216 21.96 -2.43 -10.18
CA LEU A 216 20.55 -2.61 -9.86
C LEU A 216 20.25 -4.05 -9.41
N ARG A 217 20.68 -5.05 -10.20
CA ARG A 217 20.51 -6.47 -9.85
C ARG A 217 21.15 -6.84 -8.51
N ASN A 218 22.25 -6.18 -8.15
CA ASN A 218 22.95 -6.40 -6.89
C ASN A 218 22.48 -5.51 -5.73
N ARG A 219 21.54 -4.57 -5.94
CA ARG A 219 21.16 -3.52 -4.97
C ARG A 219 22.35 -2.65 -4.52
N GLU A 220 23.27 -2.38 -5.42
CA GLU A 220 24.39 -1.44 -5.22
C GLU A 220 23.96 -0.03 -5.65
N VAL A 221 23.02 0.56 -4.92
CA VAL A 221 22.39 1.84 -5.25
C VAL A 221 22.50 2.85 -4.12
N TYR A 222 22.48 4.12 -4.47
CA TYR A 222 22.35 5.23 -3.54
C TYR A 222 20.87 5.57 -3.37
N ILE A 223 20.45 5.70 -2.12
CA ILE A 223 19.06 5.89 -1.75
C ILE A 223 18.93 7.19 -0.97
N GLU A 224 18.11 8.10 -1.48
CA GLU A 224 17.55 9.20 -0.73
C GLU A 224 16.08 8.85 -0.46
N GLU A 225 15.73 8.49 0.77
CA GLU A 225 14.36 8.13 1.15
C GLU A 225 13.38 9.32 1.09
N GLY A 226 12.15 9.06 0.64
CA GLY A 226 11.06 10.02 0.66
C GLY A 226 10.42 10.16 2.04
N TYR A 227 9.84 11.33 2.29
CA TYR A 227 9.23 11.70 3.58
C TYR A 227 8.26 12.87 3.40
N ASP A 228 7.21 12.92 4.23
CA ASP A 228 6.23 14.03 4.31
C ASP A 228 5.79 14.65 2.96
N GLY A 229 5.51 13.79 1.98
CA GLY A 229 5.01 14.17 0.66
C GLY A 229 6.08 14.36 -0.42
N GLU A 230 7.37 14.30 -0.08
CA GLU A 230 8.49 14.35 -1.02
C GLU A 230 8.89 12.94 -1.43
N PHE A 231 8.96 12.70 -2.75
CA PHE A 231 9.48 11.44 -3.28
C PHE A 231 10.97 11.30 -2.95
N GLY A 232 11.35 10.09 -2.61
CA GLY A 232 12.74 9.70 -2.56
C GLY A 232 13.34 9.57 -3.96
N GLN A 233 14.63 9.28 -4.02
CA GLN A 233 15.38 9.08 -5.24
C GLN A 233 16.29 7.86 -5.10
N ILE A 234 16.24 6.98 -6.08
CA ILE A 234 17.22 5.91 -6.26
C ILE A 234 18.15 6.34 -7.37
N ARG A 235 19.46 6.27 -7.08
CA ARG A 235 20.52 6.58 -8.03
C ARG A 235 21.47 5.42 -8.11
N VAL A 236 21.81 5.01 -9.31
CA VAL A 236 22.83 3.99 -9.56
C VAL A 236 24.22 4.64 -9.62
N PHE A 237 24.23 5.86 -10.14
CA PHE A 237 25.24 6.89 -10.34
C PHE A 237 25.46 7.85 -9.16
N ARG A 238 26.69 8.08 -8.66
CA ARG A 238 26.98 9.37 -8.01
C ARG A 238 27.10 10.48 -9.05
N PRO A 239 26.78 11.74 -8.68
CA PRO A 239 27.08 12.89 -9.53
C PRO A 239 28.55 12.89 -9.97
N GLY A 240 28.80 12.97 -11.28
CA GLY A 240 30.15 12.99 -11.87
C GLY A 240 30.82 11.62 -12.05
N GLU A 241 30.26 10.54 -11.49
CA GLU A 241 30.85 9.19 -11.55
C GLU A 241 30.89 8.62 -12.98
N ILE A 242 29.84 8.85 -13.75
CA ILE A 242 29.73 8.41 -15.15
C ILE A 242 30.87 8.99 -16.00
N GLN A 243 31.27 10.24 -15.75
CA GLN A 243 32.38 10.88 -16.46
C GLN A 243 33.70 10.19 -16.14
N SER A 244 33.97 9.89 -14.86
CA SER A 244 35.17 9.15 -14.46
C SER A 244 35.26 7.77 -15.11
N LEU A 245 34.15 7.03 -15.16
CA LEU A 245 34.06 5.71 -15.79
C LEU A 245 34.25 5.78 -17.31
N SER A 246 33.85 6.87 -17.95
CA SER A 246 34.06 7.07 -19.39
C SER A 246 35.51 7.42 -19.75
N THR A 247 36.26 8.06 -18.84
CA THR A 247 37.66 8.47 -19.05
C THR A 247 38.68 7.40 -18.65
N GLN A 248 38.35 6.53 -17.70
CA GLN A 248 39.17 5.38 -17.36
C GLN A 248 38.85 4.25 -18.34
N ILE A 249 39.73 4.01 -19.31
CA ILE A 249 39.61 2.98 -20.35
C ILE A 249 39.67 1.53 -19.77
N SER A 250 39.39 1.34 -18.49
CA SER A 250 39.32 0.02 -17.87
C SER A 250 38.33 0.01 -16.70
N PHE A 251 37.11 -0.50 -16.95
CA PHE A 251 36.16 -0.90 -15.90
C PHE A 251 36.71 -2.00 -14.97
N PHE A 252 37.86 -2.59 -15.32
CA PHE A 252 38.59 -3.58 -14.53
C PHE A 252 39.56 -2.98 -13.52
N ASP A 253 39.68 -1.65 -13.43
CA ASP A 253 40.51 -1.02 -12.41
C ASP A 253 39.89 -1.22 -11.01
N GLN A 254 40.49 -2.13 -10.24
CA GLN A 254 40.10 -2.47 -8.86
C GLN A 254 40.27 -1.31 -7.87
N SER A 255 40.84 -0.18 -8.30
CA SER A 255 40.96 1.03 -7.48
C SER A 255 39.64 1.83 -7.36
N TYR A 256 38.61 1.50 -8.14
CA TYR A 256 37.31 2.15 -8.09
C TYR A 256 36.48 1.70 -6.87
N LYS A 257 36.12 2.63 -5.97
CA LYS A 257 35.31 2.34 -4.77
C LYS A 257 33.83 2.16 -5.15
N ARG A 258 33.41 0.90 -5.25
CA ARG A 258 32.02 0.50 -5.56
C ARG A 258 31.02 0.94 -4.47
N PRO A 259 29.74 1.14 -4.81
CA PRO A 259 28.70 1.33 -3.81
C PRO A 259 28.64 0.09 -2.90
N GLU A 260 28.42 0.30 -1.61
CA GLU A 260 28.13 -0.82 -0.72
C GLU A 260 26.77 -1.43 -1.07
N LYS A 261 26.70 -2.75 -1.02
CA LYS A 261 25.46 -3.47 -1.25
C LYS A 261 24.48 -3.18 -0.10
N ARG A 262 23.34 -2.55 -0.42
CA ARG A 262 22.23 -2.38 0.53
C ARG A 262 21.65 -3.76 0.86
N SER A 263 21.55 -4.07 2.15
CA SER A 263 20.99 -5.32 2.66
C SER A 263 19.48 -5.41 2.42
N ILE A 264 18.95 -6.62 2.46
CA ILE A 264 17.50 -6.85 2.38
C ILE A 264 16.95 -6.74 3.81
N GLY A 265 16.68 -5.50 4.26
CA GLY A 265 15.96 -5.26 5.50
C GLY A 265 16.40 -4.03 6.27
N ILE A 266 15.99 -4.04 7.54
CA ILE A 266 16.11 -2.97 8.52
C ILE A 266 17.57 -2.58 8.83
N LYS A 267 18.52 -3.50 8.63
CA LYS A 267 19.95 -3.32 8.95
C LYS A 267 20.57 -2.13 8.22
N ASP A 268 20.08 -1.78 7.03
CA ASP A 268 20.54 -0.62 6.27
C ASP A 268 20.25 0.72 6.92
N LEU A 269 19.31 0.74 7.86
CA LEU A 269 18.86 1.93 8.56
C LEU A 269 19.25 1.91 10.06
N ASP A 270 20.00 0.89 10.49
CA ASP A 270 20.35 0.63 11.91
C ASP A 270 19.14 0.63 12.86
N ILE A 271 17.99 0.20 12.34
CA ILE A 271 16.70 0.26 13.02
C ILE A 271 16.58 -0.99 13.92
N GLN A 272 16.36 -0.80 15.22
CA GLN A 272 15.99 -1.90 16.14
C GLN A 272 14.47 -2.04 16.20
N VAL A 273 13.93 -3.23 15.92
CA VAL A 273 12.49 -3.49 16.11
C VAL A 273 12.14 -3.21 17.57
N PRO A 274 11.24 -2.23 17.84
CA PRO A 274 10.90 -1.89 19.20
C PRO A 274 10.42 -3.13 19.94
N GLN A 275 10.95 -3.39 21.14
CA GLN A 275 10.24 -4.31 22.04
C GLN A 275 8.91 -3.66 22.38
N LYS A 276 7.79 -4.37 22.20
CA LYS A 276 6.45 -3.92 22.63
C LYS A 276 6.49 -3.55 24.12
N LYS A 277 6.81 -2.30 24.43
CA LYS A 277 6.74 -1.68 25.75
C LYS A 277 5.80 -0.51 25.62
N GLY A 278 4.55 -0.78 25.96
CA GLY A 278 3.47 0.21 25.97
C GLY A 278 3.15 0.71 24.57
N ASP A 279 1.89 0.65 24.20
CA ASP A 279 1.42 1.43 23.07
C ASP A 279 1.83 2.88 23.34
N VAL A 280 2.79 3.40 22.57
CA VAL A 280 2.79 4.84 22.27
C VAL A 280 1.87 5.00 21.06
N THR A 281 0.63 4.54 21.22
CA THR A 281 -0.48 5.31 20.68
C THR A 281 -0.44 6.63 21.45
N PRO A 282 -0.58 7.79 20.79
CA PRO A 282 -1.03 8.96 21.51
C PRO A 282 -2.34 8.53 22.19
N GLU A 283 -2.36 8.48 23.51
CA GLU A 283 -3.60 8.44 24.26
C GLU A 283 -4.51 9.51 23.65
N GLU A 284 -5.62 9.09 23.05
CA GLU A 284 -6.72 9.98 22.70
C GLU A 284 -7.42 10.39 24.01
N GLU A 285 -6.71 11.14 24.85
CA GLU A 285 -7.31 11.79 26.01
C GLU A 285 -7.37 13.30 25.78
N GLY A 286 -8.61 13.76 25.62
CA GLY A 286 -9.13 14.91 26.35
C GLY A 286 -8.48 16.25 26.05
N HIS A 287 -9.17 16.99 25.18
CA HIS A 287 -9.27 18.46 25.09
C HIS A 287 -8.86 19.02 23.74
N VAL A 288 -9.70 18.78 22.73
CA VAL A 288 -9.78 19.67 21.56
C VAL A 288 -10.54 20.91 22.00
N LYS A 289 -9.80 21.98 22.33
CA LYS A 289 -10.35 23.34 22.28
C LYS A 289 -10.66 23.67 20.83
N GLU A 290 -11.88 24.17 20.63
CA GLU A 290 -12.45 24.81 19.44
C GLU A 290 -11.48 25.10 18.29
N THR A 291 -11.63 24.38 17.19
CA THR A 291 -11.36 24.93 15.85
C THR A 291 -12.40 24.37 14.88
N GLN A 292 -13.27 25.25 14.37
CA GLN A 292 -14.06 25.01 13.17
C GLN A 292 -13.13 24.53 12.06
N TYR A 293 -13.27 23.27 11.64
CA TYR A 293 -12.54 22.73 10.50
C TYR A 293 -13.03 23.42 9.22
N ALA A 294 -12.27 24.41 8.74
CA ALA A 294 -12.33 24.81 7.34
C ALA A 294 -11.63 23.70 6.52
N ILE A 295 -12.38 22.67 6.14
CA ILE A 295 -11.88 21.57 5.31
C ILE A 295 -11.72 22.08 3.88
N ASP A 296 -10.47 22.21 3.41
CA ASP A 296 -10.19 22.61 2.04
C ASP A 296 -10.50 21.45 1.08
N MET A 297 -11.71 21.47 0.51
CA MET A 297 -12.16 20.52 -0.50
C MET A 297 -11.81 21.02 -1.90
N ASN A 298 -11.31 20.11 -2.74
CA ASN A 298 -11.09 20.42 -4.15
C ASN A 298 -12.42 20.64 -4.90
N PRO A 299 -12.41 21.25 -6.10
CA PRO A 299 -13.65 21.56 -6.83
C PRO A 299 -14.57 20.34 -7.08
N ILE A 300 -14.01 19.18 -7.40
CA ILE A 300 -14.76 17.95 -7.66
C ILE A 300 -15.40 17.41 -6.37
N GLN A 301 -14.70 17.48 -5.24
CA GLN A 301 -15.25 17.12 -3.94
C GLN A 301 -16.39 18.06 -3.54
N LYS A 302 -16.24 19.37 -3.80
CA LYS A 302 -17.31 20.35 -3.57
C LYS A 302 -18.53 20.05 -4.43
N GLU A 303 -18.35 19.73 -5.70
CA GLU A 303 -19.44 19.32 -6.59
C GLU A 303 -20.16 18.07 -6.07
N ALA A 304 -19.41 17.03 -5.69
CA ALA A 304 -19.98 15.82 -5.10
C ALA A 304 -20.73 16.06 -3.79
N VAL A 305 -20.23 16.96 -2.94
CA VAL A 305 -20.92 17.38 -1.69
C VAL A 305 -22.17 18.21 -1.99
N ASN A 306 -22.14 19.01 -3.07
CA ASN A 306 -23.27 19.81 -3.53
C ASN A 306 -24.31 19.03 -4.35
N HIS A 307 -24.08 17.74 -4.62
CA HIS A 307 -25.01 16.89 -5.35
C HIS A 307 -26.24 16.53 -4.51
N TYR A 308 -27.39 17.09 -4.88
CA TYR A 308 -28.66 16.92 -4.18
C TYR A 308 -29.48 15.73 -4.72
N GLU A 309 -29.93 15.82 -5.97
CA GLU A 309 -30.88 14.89 -6.58
C GLU A 309 -30.29 14.01 -7.68
N GLY A 310 -30.88 12.83 -7.86
CA GLY A 310 -30.52 11.90 -8.93
C GLY A 310 -29.26 11.08 -8.66
N PRO A 311 -28.94 10.12 -9.55
CA PRO A 311 -27.77 9.25 -9.42
C PRO A 311 -26.45 10.04 -9.49
N CYS A 312 -25.50 9.73 -8.61
CA CYS A 312 -24.15 10.27 -8.63
C CYS A 312 -23.15 9.13 -8.45
N LEU A 313 -22.15 9.05 -9.35
CA LEU A 313 -21.06 8.09 -9.27
C LEU A 313 -19.74 8.82 -9.03
N ILE A 314 -19.09 8.52 -7.92
CA ILE A 314 -17.77 9.08 -7.57
C ILE A 314 -16.71 8.01 -7.83
N LEU A 315 -15.94 8.17 -8.90
CA LEU A 315 -14.76 7.35 -9.20
C LEU A 315 -13.54 7.97 -8.51
N ALA A 316 -12.94 7.27 -7.55
CA ALA A 316 -11.79 7.80 -6.82
C ALA A 316 -10.81 6.71 -6.39
N GLY A 317 -9.51 6.97 -6.55
CA GLY A 317 -8.43 6.09 -6.09
C GLY A 317 -8.28 6.06 -4.55
N PRO A 318 -7.46 5.16 -3.99
CA PRO A 318 -7.15 5.14 -2.55
C PRO A 318 -6.66 6.50 -2.04
N GLY A 319 -6.97 6.86 -0.80
CA GLY A 319 -6.47 8.11 -0.16
C GLY A 319 -7.06 9.44 -0.66
N THR A 320 -7.94 9.45 -1.67
CA THR A 320 -8.50 10.67 -2.28
C THR A 320 -9.62 11.36 -1.49
N GLY A 321 -9.86 10.95 -0.24
CA GLY A 321 -10.86 11.57 0.63
C GLY A 321 -12.32 11.14 0.40
N LYS A 322 -12.59 10.02 -0.30
CA LYS A 322 -13.96 9.52 -0.56
C LYS A 322 -14.88 9.53 0.67
N THR A 323 -14.40 8.99 1.78
CA THR A 323 -15.16 8.91 3.04
C THR A 323 -15.47 10.29 3.60
N LEU A 324 -14.53 11.24 3.45
CA LEU A 324 -14.73 12.62 3.87
C LEU A 324 -15.80 13.30 2.99
N THR A 325 -15.71 13.14 1.67
CA THR A 325 -16.72 13.65 0.73
C THR A 325 -18.12 13.13 1.05
N LEU A 326 -18.26 11.82 1.34
CA LEU A 326 -19.55 11.23 1.71
C LEU A 326 -20.08 11.77 3.05
N THR A 327 -19.21 11.89 4.06
CA THR A 327 -19.57 12.46 5.37
C THR A 327 -20.08 13.89 5.20
N MET A 328 -19.33 14.72 4.46
CA MET A 328 -19.69 16.12 4.21
C MET A 328 -20.98 16.26 3.38
N ARG A 329 -21.21 15.35 2.43
CA ARG A 329 -22.47 15.30 1.67
C ARG A 329 -23.64 15.03 2.60
N ILE A 330 -23.54 14.04 3.49
CA ILE A 330 -24.61 13.72 4.46
C ILE A 330 -24.88 14.92 5.37
N THR A 331 -23.82 15.54 5.92
CA THR A 331 -23.96 16.76 6.73
C THR A 331 -24.64 17.88 5.95
N ARG A 332 -24.32 18.04 4.66
CA ARG A 332 -24.93 19.07 3.81
C ARG A 332 -26.39 18.79 3.48
N LEU A 333 -26.78 17.54 3.21
CA LEU A 333 -28.18 17.12 3.03
C LEU A 333 -29.04 17.59 4.21
N VAL A 334 -28.57 17.40 5.43
CA VAL A 334 -29.32 17.79 6.64
C VAL A 334 -29.25 19.30 6.89
N THR A 335 -28.06 19.92 6.81
CA THR A 335 -27.88 21.33 7.23
C THR A 335 -28.30 22.35 6.19
N HIS A 336 -28.17 22.05 4.90
CA HIS A 336 -28.42 23.01 3.82
C HIS A 336 -29.76 22.78 3.12
N TRP A 337 -30.09 21.51 2.87
CA TRP A 337 -31.33 21.15 2.19
C TRP A 337 -32.41 20.61 3.14
N GLU A 338 -32.15 20.65 4.46
CA GLU A 338 -33.12 20.30 5.50
C GLU A 338 -33.75 18.91 5.33
N VAL A 339 -32.99 17.97 4.74
CA VAL A 339 -33.42 16.58 4.57
C VAL A 339 -33.57 15.94 5.96
N ASP A 340 -34.71 15.29 6.20
CA ASP A 340 -34.92 14.52 7.43
C ASP A 340 -33.79 13.49 7.58
N PRO A 341 -33.00 13.50 8.67
CA PRO A 341 -31.97 12.52 8.93
C PRO A 341 -32.44 11.06 8.78
N ALA A 342 -33.70 10.77 9.12
CA ALA A 342 -34.30 9.44 8.99
C ALA A 342 -34.54 9.00 7.54
N ALA A 343 -34.52 9.92 6.58
CA ALA A 343 -34.60 9.63 5.15
C ALA A 343 -33.23 9.31 4.52
N ILE A 344 -32.14 9.36 5.29
CA ILE A 344 -30.78 9.15 4.81
C ILE A 344 -30.29 7.74 5.20
N LEU A 345 -29.92 6.96 4.19
CA LEU A 345 -29.28 5.65 4.33
C LEU A 345 -27.85 5.69 3.79
N ALA A 346 -26.88 5.36 4.65
CA ALA A 346 -25.47 5.23 4.31
C ALA A 346 -25.00 3.79 4.58
N ILE A 347 -24.68 3.06 3.50
CA ILE A 347 -24.23 1.68 3.59
C ILE A 347 -22.71 1.61 3.44
N THR A 348 -22.05 0.93 4.37
CA THR A 348 -20.62 0.63 4.32
C THR A 348 -20.35 -0.87 4.19
N PHE A 349 -19.13 -1.23 3.81
CA PHE A 349 -18.75 -2.64 3.71
C PHE A 349 -18.56 -3.29 5.10
N THR A 350 -17.95 -2.58 6.04
CA THR A 350 -17.61 -3.10 7.37
C THR A 350 -18.28 -2.34 8.50
N ASN A 351 -18.45 -2.99 9.65
CA ASN A 351 -18.99 -2.37 10.88
C ASN A 351 -18.08 -1.24 11.39
N LYS A 352 -16.75 -1.40 11.30
CA LYS A 352 -15.79 -0.35 11.68
C LYS A 352 -15.93 0.89 10.79
N ALA A 353 -16.11 0.72 9.47
CA ALA A 353 -16.35 1.85 8.58
C ALA A 353 -17.66 2.59 8.89
N ALA A 354 -18.74 1.86 9.22
CA ALA A 354 -19.98 2.47 9.69
C ALA A 354 -19.75 3.26 10.99
N GLY A 355 -19.04 2.67 11.96
CA GLY A 355 -18.70 3.31 13.23
C GLY A 355 -17.84 4.57 13.07
N GLU A 356 -16.80 4.51 12.23
CA GLU A 356 -15.96 5.68 11.91
C GLU A 356 -16.77 6.79 11.24
N MET A 357 -17.64 6.45 10.27
CA MET A 357 -18.52 7.43 9.62
C MET A 357 -19.49 8.04 10.63
N LYS A 358 -20.09 7.24 11.51
CA LYS A 358 -20.97 7.70 12.58
C LYS A 358 -20.26 8.71 13.49
N LYS A 359 -19.05 8.39 13.96
CA LYS A 359 -18.24 9.30 14.79
C LYS A 359 -17.99 10.64 14.08
N ARG A 360 -17.61 10.60 12.80
CA ARG A 360 -17.36 11.82 12.01
C ARG A 360 -18.61 12.68 11.83
N ILE A 361 -19.75 12.04 11.56
CA ILE A 361 -21.03 12.74 11.39
C ILE A 361 -21.50 13.34 12.72
N THR A 362 -21.41 12.61 13.83
CA THR A 362 -21.69 13.15 15.18
C THR A 362 -20.84 14.37 15.47
N HIS A 363 -19.54 14.30 15.17
CA HIS A 363 -18.66 15.45 15.37
C HIS A 363 -19.02 16.64 14.46
N ALA A 364 -19.46 16.38 13.22
CA ALA A 364 -19.84 17.43 12.28
C ALA A 364 -21.13 18.18 12.68
N PHE A 365 -22.08 17.49 13.34
CA PHE A 365 -23.30 18.11 13.85
C PHE A 365 -23.18 18.66 15.27
N ASP A 366 -22.19 18.20 16.03
CA ASP A 366 -22.11 18.38 17.49
C ASP A 366 -23.40 17.93 18.22
N ASP A 367 -24.12 16.97 17.62
CA ASP A 367 -25.41 16.48 18.11
C ASP A 367 -25.53 14.97 17.80
N GLU A 368 -25.49 14.17 18.85
CA GLU A 368 -25.64 12.71 18.74
C GLU A 368 -27.08 12.29 18.38
N GLY A 369 -28.08 13.11 18.71
CA GLY A 369 -29.48 12.89 18.40
C GLY A 369 -29.76 12.92 16.90
N ILE A 370 -29.15 13.86 16.17
CA ILE A 370 -29.22 13.91 14.70
C ILE A 370 -28.60 12.65 14.11
N THR A 371 -27.37 12.30 14.53
CA THR A 371 -26.67 11.13 13.98
C THR A 371 -27.41 9.82 14.25
N LYS A 372 -28.04 9.66 15.42
CA LYS A 372 -28.82 8.46 15.77
C LYS A 372 -30.02 8.24 14.83
N ARG A 373 -30.53 9.28 14.19
CA ARG A 373 -31.61 9.18 13.20
C ARG A 373 -31.13 8.78 11.81
N ILE A 374 -29.85 8.94 11.50
CA ILE A 374 -29.28 8.55 10.20
C ILE A 374 -28.97 7.06 10.20
N ALA A 375 -29.49 6.32 9.22
CA ALA A 375 -29.20 4.90 9.07
C ALA A 375 -27.79 4.69 8.48
N ILE A 376 -26.79 4.53 9.36
CA ILE A 376 -25.39 4.24 8.98
C ILE A 376 -25.07 2.80 9.36
N THR A 377 -24.93 1.92 8.38
CA THR A 377 -24.97 0.46 8.60
C THR A 377 -24.21 -0.31 7.52
N THR A 378 -24.01 -1.61 7.71
CA THR A 378 -23.58 -2.53 6.64
C THR A 378 -24.79 -3.04 5.85
N PHE A 379 -24.54 -3.67 4.69
CA PHE A 379 -25.58 -4.37 3.93
C PHE A 379 -26.27 -5.45 4.77
N HIS A 380 -25.50 -6.26 5.51
CA HIS A 380 -26.03 -7.34 6.34
C HIS A 380 -26.89 -6.79 7.49
N SER A 381 -26.40 -5.77 8.20
CA SER A 381 -27.13 -5.14 9.29
C SER A 381 -28.41 -4.44 8.80
N PHE A 382 -28.38 -3.82 7.62
CA PHE A 382 -29.57 -3.23 7.00
C PHE A 382 -30.59 -4.30 6.59
N GLY A 383 -30.12 -5.35 5.91
CA GLY A 383 -30.96 -6.48 5.51
C GLY A 383 -31.60 -7.17 6.72
N MET A 384 -30.85 -7.35 7.81
CA MET A 384 -31.37 -7.88 9.07
C MET A 384 -32.49 -7.00 9.65
N SER A 385 -32.30 -5.68 9.65
CA SER A 385 -33.33 -4.73 10.09
C SER A 385 -34.62 -4.88 9.30
N LEU A 386 -34.52 -4.91 7.96
CA LEU A 386 -35.68 -5.09 7.07
C LEU A 386 -36.36 -6.44 7.28
N LEU A 387 -35.59 -7.52 7.38
CA LEU A 387 -36.13 -8.86 7.58
C LEU A 387 -36.88 -8.98 8.91
N ARG A 388 -36.43 -8.30 9.96
CA ARG A 388 -37.13 -8.26 11.25
C ARG A 388 -38.38 -7.40 11.18
N GLU A 389 -38.29 -6.21 10.59
CA GLU A 389 -39.42 -5.30 10.43
C GLU A 389 -40.57 -5.94 9.64
N TYR A 390 -40.24 -6.63 8.55
CA TYR A 390 -41.22 -7.26 7.67
C TYR A 390 -41.39 -8.76 7.91
N ALA A 391 -40.85 -9.32 9.00
CA ALA A 391 -40.96 -10.76 9.31
C ALA A 391 -42.42 -11.30 9.23
N PRO A 392 -43.45 -10.57 9.73
CA PRO A 392 -44.83 -11.03 9.64
C PRO A 392 -45.34 -11.20 8.20
N VAL A 393 -44.86 -10.38 7.26
CA VAL A 393 -45.23 -10.46 5.83
C VAL A 393 -44.78 -11.78 5.22
N PHE A 394 -43.66 -12.33 5.70
CA PHE A 394 -43.10 -13.60 5.25
C PHE A 394 -43.59 -14.80 6.07
N GLY A 395 -44.56 -14.61 6.98
CA GLY A 395 -45.02 -15.65 7.89
C GLY A 395 -43.91 -16.14 8.83
N ARG A 396 -42.95 -15.28 9.17
CA ARG A 396 -41.82 -15.60 10.07
C ARG A 396 -41.94 -14.87 11.40
N SER A 397 -41.37 -15.49 12.44
CA SER A 397 -41.12 -14.81 13.71
C SER A 397 -40.01 -13.77 13.54
N VAL A 398 -40.08 -12.69 14.32
CA VAL A 398 -39.01 -11.68 14.43
C VAL A 398 -37.75 -12.24 15.12
N GLU A 399 -37.89 -13.36 15.84
CA GLU A 399 -36.81 -14.04 16.58
C GLU A 399 -36.16 -15.17 15.76
N PHE A 400 -35.98 -14.97 14.45
CA PHE A 400 -35.28 -15.97 13.64
C PHE A 400 -33.79 -16.01 13.99
N ALA A 401 -33.24 -17.23 14.05
CA ALA A 401 -31.82 -17.44 14.30
C ALA A 401 -30.97 -17.10 13.06
N LEU A 402 -29.79 -16.55 13.32
CA LEU A 402 -28.72 -16.41 12.33
C LEU A 402 -27.77 -17.59 12.50
N PHE A 403 -27.61 -18.39 11.45
CA PHE A 403 -26.66 -19.50 11.43
C PHE A 403 -25.37 -19.04 10.76
N GLY A 404 -24.25 -19.24 11.45
CA GLY A 404 -22.92 -19.09 10.89
C GLY A 404 -22.54 -20.31 10.05
N ASP A 405 -21.29 -20.32 9.59
CA ASP A 405 -20.78 -21.40 8.75
C ASP A 405 -20.69 -22.74 9.51
N ASP A 406 -20.42 -22.71 10.82
CA ASP A 406 -20.37 -23.90 11.67
C ASP A 406 -21.75 -24.56 11.80
N GLU A 407 -22.79 -23.77 12.11
CA GLU A 407 -24.16 -24.29 12.18
C GLU A 407 -24.63 -24.77 10.81
N LYS A 408 -24.27 -24.07 9.73
CA LYS A 408 -24.58 -24.48 8.35
C LYS A 408 -23.95 -25.85 8.03
N GLY A 409 -22.69 -26.07 8.40
CA GLY A 409 -22.01 -27.36 8.26
C GLY A 409 -22.70 -28.47 9.05
N TYR A 410 -23.06 -28.21 10.30
CA TYR A 410 -23.80 -29.14 11.15
C TYR A 410 -25.17 -29.51 10.56
N ILE A 411 -25.95 -28.51 10.11
CA ILE A 411 -27.27 -28.74 9.51
C ILE A 411 -27.13 -29.59 8.24
N LEU A 412 -26.22 -29.26 7.34
CA LEU A 412 -26.02 -30.02 6.10
C LEU A 412 -25.59 -31.47 6.37
N THR A 413 -24.66 -31.70 7.30
CA THR A 413 -24.22 -33.05 7.66
C THR A 413 -25.33 -33.87 8.31
N SER A 414 -26.15 -33.25 9.17
CA SER A 414 -27.33 -33.88 9.79
C SER A 414 -28.40 -34.30 8.77
N PHE A 415 -28.66 -33.47 7.75
CA PHE A 415 -29.62 -33.77 6.69
C PHE A 415 -29.12 -34.84 5.73
N LEU A 416 -27.82 -34.86 5.44
CA LEU A 416 -27.20 -35.79 4.50
C LEU A 416 -26.76 -37.12 5.14
N GLY A 417 -26.92 -37.27 6.47
CA GLY A 417 -26.51 -38.48 7.20
C GLY A 417 -25.00 -38.73 7.20
N ILE A 418 -24.20 -37.70 6.92
CA ILE A 418 -22.74 -37.79 6.88
C ILE A 418 -22.24 -37.59 8.32
N LYS A 419 -21.69 -38.63 8.95
CA LYS A 419 -21.04 -38.50 10.25
C LYS A 419 -19.85 -37.55 10.12
N SER A 420 -19.84 -36.45 10.89
CA SER A 420 -18.66 -35.57 10.95
C SER A 420 -17.46 -36.39 11.41
N ARG A 421 -16.33 -36.26 10.71
CA ARG A 421 -15.06 -36.88 11.10
C ARG A 421 -14.37 -36.09 12.19
#